data_AF-A0AAN6IBN4-F1
#
_entry.id   AF-A0AAN6IBN4-F1
#
_cell.length_a   1.000
_cell.length_b   1.000
_cell.length_c   1.000
_cell.angle_alpha   90.00
_cell.angle_beta   90.00
_cell.angle_gamma   90.00
#
_symmetry.space_group_name_H-M   'P 1'
#
loop_
_entity.id
_entity.type
_entity.pdbx_description
1 polymer ?
#
loop_
_entity_poly.entity_id
_entity_poly.type
_entity_poly.pdbx_seq_one_letter_code
_entity_poly.pdbx_strand_id
1 'polypeptide(L)'
;MAQSNAEAGSSFDPSAISGEIQSVHSDEGTTIDTNEYNSFLEFLQRLAHSGVDVSHDPNLETAMTDLDNAVNSVATPSGAVFSDPEVTSCVKQLASEGHCTNLFAFLSQMHQDSVDFTHDPELQSTMNNISVQIPSHHSSSFPGIGPEVAEL
;
A
#
# COMPACT_ATOMS: atom_id res chain seq x y z
N MET A 1 36.50 5.05 8.49
CA MET A 1 35.79 3.75 8.53
C MET A 1 34.41 3.99 7.95
N ALA A 2 34.09 3.22 6.90
CA ALA A 2 32.81 2.99 6.22
C ALA A 2 31.83 4.17 6.01
N GLN A 3 31.58 4.44 4.73
CA GLN A 3 30.49 5.25 4.18
C GLN A 3 29.13 4.88 4.78
N SER A 4 28.44 5.86 5.38
CA SER A 4 26.98 5.85 5.48
C SER A 4 26.42 6.23 4.11
N ASN A 5 26.51 5.28 3.17
CA ASN A 5 25.74 5.33 1.95
C ASN A 5 24.30 5.06 2.40
N ALA A 6 23.54 6.11 2.72
CA ALA A 6 22.09 6.02 2.78
C ALA A 6 21.66 5.67 1.36
N GLU A 7 21.51 4.37 1.12
CA GLU A 7 21.04 3.83 -0.14
C GLU A 7 19.68 4.47 -0.40
N ALA A 8 19.61 5.29 -1.44
CA ALA A 8 18.35 5.53 -2.13
C ALA A 8 17.81 4.15 -2.53
N GLY A 9 16.79 3.63 -1.83
CA GLY A 9 16.42 2.23 -2.05
C GLY A 9 15.12 1.71 -1.45
N SER A 10 14.33 2.52 -0.74
CA SER A 10 12.98 2.11 -0.34
C SER A 10 12.10 3.35 -0.23
N SER A 11 10.99 3.39 -0.97
CA SER A 11 10.04 4.52 -0.90
C SER A 11 9.13 4.44 0.34
N PHE A 12 9.33 3.46 1.22
CA PHE A 12 8.50 3.16 2.39
C PHE A 12 9.31 2.44 3.48
N ASP A 13 8.83 2.52 4.73
CA ASP A 13 9.38 1.76 5.86
C ASP A 13 8.55 0.49 6.12
N PRO A 14 9.12 -0.72 5.93
CA PRO A 14 8.38 -1.97 6.06
C PRO A 14 7.98 -2.26 7.52
N SER A 15 8.71 -1.75 8.52
CA SER A 15 8.39 -1.98 9.94
C SER A 15 7.25 -1.09 10.44
N ALA A 16 6.88 -0.06 9.68
CA ALA A 16 5.74 0.80 9.98
C ALA A 16 4.39 0.16 9.58
N ILE A 17 4.39 -0.86 8.72
CA ILE A 17 3.17 -1.48 8.18
C ILE A 17 2.29 -2.05 9.29
N SER A 18 2.87 -2.78 10.24
CA SER A 18 2.14 -3.28 11.42
C SER A 18 1.43 -2.18 12.21
N GLY A 19 2.12 -1.05 12.44
CA GLY A 19 1.56 0.09 13.16
C GLY A 19 0.46 0.80 12.37
N GLU A 20 0.60 0.88 11.06
CA GLU A 20 -0.41 1.46 10.17
C GLU A 20 -1.67 0.58 10.14
N ILE A 21 -1.56 -0.75 10.05
CA ILE A 21 -2.70 -1.67 10.10
C ILE A 21 -3.46 -1.58 11.43
N GLN A 22 -2.74 -1.44 12.55
CA GLN A 22 -3.36 -1.17 13.85
C GLN A 22 -4.06 0.19 13.90
N SER A 23 -3.53 1.19 13.18
CA SER A 23 -4.16 2.50 13.06
C SER A 23 -5.45 2.41 12.24
N VAL A 24 -5.46 1.65 11.13
CA VAL A 24 -6.69 1.38 10.36
C VAL A 24 -7.76 0.72 11.22
N HIS A 25 -7.37 -0.21 12.10
CA HIS A 25 -8.32 -0.82 13.04
C HIS A 25 -8.96 0.22 13.98
N SER A 26 -8.23 1.28 14.33
CA SER A 26 -8.75 2.37 15.16
C SER A 26 -9.62 3.36 14.38
N ASP A 27 -9.47 3.41 13.05
CA ASP A 27 -10.28 4.22 12.12
C ASP A 27 -11.61 3.53 11.71
N GLU A 28 -11.79 2.25 12.09
CA GLU A 28 -13.03 1.51 11.87
C GLU A 28 -14.21 2.18 12.56
N GLY A 29 -15.25 2.50 11.79
CA GLY A 29 -16.47 3.14 12.31
C GLY A 29 -16.34 4.65 12.53
N THR A 30 -15.18 5.26 12.24
CA THR A 30 -15.01 6.72 12.22
C THR A 30 -14.78 7.24 10.80
N THR A 31 -13.71 6.78 10.16
CA THR A 31 -13.30 7.22 8.81
C THR A 31 -13.79 6.24 7.75
N ILE A 32 -13.63 4.95 8.01
CA ILE A 32 -13.96 3.86 7.10
C ILE A 32 -15.09 3.02 7.69
N ASP A 33 -16.00 2.54 6.86
CA ASP A 33 -17.07 1.66 7.31
C ASP A 33 -16.53 0.28 7.69
N THR A 34 -17.21 -0.43 8.59
CA THR A 34 -16.84 -1.80 9.00
C THR A 34 -16.76 -2.74 7.80
N ASN A 35 -17.61 -2.59 6.79
CA ASN A 35 -17.52 -3.40 5.56
C ASN A 35 -16.26 -3.08 4.75
N GLU A 36 -15.95 -1.79 4.58
CA GLU A 36 -14.74 -1.33 3.89
C GLU A 36 -13.48 -1.82 4.60
N TYR A 37 -13.46 -1.74 5.92
CA TYR A 37 -12.39 -2.27 6.77
C TYR A 37 -12.22 -3.78 6.63
N ASN A 38 -13.30 -4.55 6.72
CA ASN A 38 -13.24 -6.01 6.60
C ASN A 38 -12.77 -6.44 5.20
N SER A 39 -13.32 -5.83 4.15
CA SER A 39 -12.89 -6.06 2.77
C SER A 39 -11.40 -5.72 2.58
N PHE A 40 -10.93 -4.61 3.18
CA PHE A 40 -9.52 -4.22 3.12
C PHE A 40 -8.60 -5.21 3.83
N LEU A 41 -8.94 -5.64 5.05
CA LEU A 41 -8.16 -6.64 5.77
C LEU A 41 -8.09 -7.98 5.04
N GLU A 42 -9.20 -8.44 4.47
CA GLU A 42 -9.21 -9.68 3.70
C GLU A 42 -8.38 -9.59 2.42
N PHE A 43 -8.39 -8.45 1.75
CA PHE A 43 -7.50 -8.18 0.63
C PHE A 43 -6.02 -8.29 1.07
N LEU A 44 -5.65 -7.66 2.18
CA LEU A 44 -4.28 -7.74 2.72
C LEU A 44 -3.88 -9.15 3.15
N GLN A 45 -4.81 -9.90 3.73
CA GLN A 45 -4.57 -11.30 4.10
C GLN A 45 -4.40 -12.19 2.87
N ARG A 46 -5.25 -12.00 1.84
CA ARG A 46 -5.13 -12.69 0.55
C ARG A 46 -3.79 -12.39 -0.11
N LEU A 47 -3.34 -11.14 -0.02
CA LEU A 47 -2.06 -10.67 -0.53
C LEU A 47 -0.88 -11.32 0.19
N ALA A 48 -0.86 -11.27 1.53
CA ALA A 48 0.18 -11.89 2.36
C ALA A 48 0.29 -13.41 2.10
N HIS A 49 -0.85 -14.08 1.95
CA HIS A 49 -0.92 -15.52 1.67
C HIS A 49 -0.90 -15.87 0.18
N SER A 50 -0.77 -14.89 -0.72
CA SER A 50 -0.81 -15.11 -2.17
C SER A 50 0.36 -15.96 -2.66
N GLY A 51 1.47 -15.99 -1.89
CA GLY A 51 2.67 -16.73 -2.25
C GLY A 51 3.42 -16.11 -3.43
N VAL A 52 3.24 -14.82 -3.67
CA VAL A 52 3.98 -14.10 -4.69
C VAL A 52 5.47 -14.04 -4.39
N ASP A 53 6.28 -14.15 -5.44
CA ASP A 53 7.72 -14.04 -5.32
C ASP A 53 8.12 -12.56 -5.25
N VAL A 54 8.51 -12.13 -4.05
CA VAL A 54 9.09 -10.80 -3.77
C VAL A 54 10.56 -10.90 -3.35
N SER A 55 11.17 -12.08 -3.52
CA SER A 55 12.51 -12.42 -3.04
C SER A 55 13.63 -11.60 -3.70
N HIS A 56 13.33 -10.91 -4.79
CA HIS A 56 14.27 -10.02 -5.48
C HIS A 56 14.45 -8.66 -4.80
N ASP A 57 13.52 -8.26 -3.92
CA ASP A 57 13.61 -7.02 -3.15
C ASP A 57 13.50 -7.30 -1.63
N PRO A 58 14.58 -7.05 -0.86
CA PRO A 58 14.58 -7.36 0.57
C PRO A 58 13.60 -6.50 1.39
N ASN A 59 13.20 -5.32 0.88
CA ASN A 59 12.23 -4.47 1.56
C ASN A 59 10.81 -4.99 1.35
N LEU A 60 10.48 -5.46 0.14
CA LEU A 60 9.22 -6.14 -0.13
C LEU A 60 9.12 -7.44 0.67
N GLU A 61 10.18 -8.24 0.74
CA GLU A 61 10.20 -9.46 1.56
C GLU A 61 9.94 -9.17 3.05
N THR A 62 10.60 -8.12 3.58
CA THR A 62 10.40 -7.68 4.96
C THR A 62 8.97 -7.16 5.18
N ALA A 63 8.45 -6.34 4.26
CA ALA A 63 7.08 -5.83 4.32
C ALA A 63 6.03 -6.93 4.23
N MET A 64 6.24 -7.93 3.38
CA MET A 64 5.36 -9.08 3.24
C MET A 64 5.29 -9.87 4.56
N THR A 65 6.44 -10.05 5.21
CA THR A 65 6.53 -10.71 6.52
C THR A 65 5.87 -9.88 7.61
N ASP A 66 6.07 -8.57 7.62
CA ASP A 66 5.45 -7.66 8.59
C ASP A 66 3.93 -7.59 8.39
N LEU A 67 3.48 -7.52 7.13
CA LEU A 67 2.09 -7.59 6.73
C LEU A 67 1.44 -8.89 7.22
N ASP A 68 2.05 -10.04 6.98
CA ASP A 68 1.57 -11.34 7.44
C ASP A 68 1.39 -11.37 8.97
N ASN A 69 2.39 -10.89 9.72
CA ASN A 69 2.28 -10.80 11.18
C ASN A 69 1.18 -9.84 11.62
N ALA A 70 1.05 -8.69 10.96
CA ALA A 70 0.06 -7.68 11.28
C ALA A 70 -1.36 -8.20 11.04
N VAL A 71 -1.65 -8.77 9.85
CA VAL A 71 -2.98 -9.31 9.50
C VAL A 71 -3.36 -10.52 10.33
N ASN A 72 -2.37 -11.33 10.77
CA ASN A 72 -2.61 -12.42 11.73
C ASN A 72 -2.83 -11.90 13.16
N SER A 73 -2.29 -10.73 13.51
CA SER A 73 -2.50 -10.11 14.83
C SER A 73 -3.85 -9.43 14.95
N VAL A 74 -4.46 -8.98 13.85
CA VAL A 74 -5.84 -8.48 13.84
C VAL A 74 -6.81 -9.63 13.61
N ALA A 75 -7.92 -9.66 14.34
CA ALA A 75 -8.94 -10.68 14.16
C ALA A 75 -9.66 -10.46 12.82
N THR A 76 -9.15 -11.07 11.75
CA THR A 76 -9.81 -11.08 10.44
C THR A 76 -11.06 -11.97 10.52
N PRO A 77 -12.23 -11.50 10.08
CA PRO A 77 -13.41 -12.35 9.97
C PRO A 77 -13.12 -13.44 8.93
N SER A 78 -12.75 -14.63 9.42
CA SER A 78 -12.25 -15.69 8.56
C SER A 78 -13.32 -16.16 7.58
N GLY A 79 -13.14 -15.86 6.29
CA GLY A 79 -13.95 -16.42 5.19
C GLY A 79 -15.01 -15.48 4.63
N ALA A 80 -14.87 -14.16 4.78
CA ALA A 80 -15.58 -13.23 3.94
C ALA A 80 -14.91 -13.20 2.53
N VAL A 81 -15.54 -12.52 1.59
CA VAL A 81 -14.96 -12.27 0.27
C VAL A 81 -14.75 -10.77 0.21
N PHE A 82 -13.51 -10.33 0.00
CA PHE A 82 -13.23 -8.92 -0.17
C PHE A 82 -13.93 -8.38 -1.42
N SER A 83 -14.42 -7.15 -1.34
CA SER A 83 -15.06 -6.47 -2.45
C SER A 83 -14.13 -5.39 -3.01
N ASP A 84 -13.73 -5.53 -4.27
CA ASP A 84 -12.90 -4.54 -4.99
C ASP A 84 -13.33 -3.06 -4.78
N PRO A 85 -14.62 -2.68 -4.93
CA PRO A 85 -15.03 -1.30 -4.73
C PRO A 85 -14.90 -0.85 -3.27
N GLU A 86 -15.08 -1.75 -2.30
CA GLU A 86 -14.93 -1.43 -0.87
C GLU A 86 -13.45 -1.26 -0.50
N VAL A 87 -12.58 -2.15 -0.99
CA VAL A 87 -11.13 -2.04 -0.85
C VAL A 87 -10.64 -0.72 -1.47
N THR A 88 -11.08 -0.42 -2.68
CA THR A 88 -10.67 0.80 -3.40
C THR A 88 -11.15 2.06 -2.69
N SER A 89 -12.38 2.05 -2.15
CA SER A 89 -12.93 3.17 -1.37
C SER A 89 -12.14 3.38 -0.08
N CYS A 90 -11.85 2.30 0.66
CA CYS A 90 -11.05 2.31 1.88
C CYS A 90 -9.66 2.91 1.63
N VAL A 91 -8.93 2.39 0.63
CA VAL A 91 -7.60 2.89 0.25
C VAL A 91 -7.65 4.37 -0.11
N LYS A 92 -8.66 4.78 -0.89
CA LYS A 92 -8.81 6.18 -1.30
C LYS A 92 -9.07 7.10 -0.10
N GLN A 93 -9.91 6.71 0.85
CA GLN A 93 -10.18 7.51 2.05
C GLN A 93 -8.93 7.66 2.91
N LEU A 94 -8.30 6.53 3.25
CA LEU A 94 -7.06 6.51 4.04
C LEU A 94 -5.93 7.31 3.37
N ALA A 95 -5.76 7.17 2.06
CA ALA A 95 -4.77 7.93 1.29
C ALA A 95 -5.08 9.43 1.29
N SER A 96 -6.37 9.80 1.22
CA SER A 96 -6.79 11.20 1.28
C SER A 96 -6.57 11.84 2.66
N GLU A 97 -6.59 11.05 3.74
CA GLU A 97 -6.27 11.50 5.10
C GLU A 97 -4.77 11.43 5.42
N GLY A 98 -3.97 10.84 4.52
CA GLY A 98 -2.53 10.63 4.73
C GLY A 98 -2.23 9.53 5.75
N HIS A 99 -3.17 8.63 6.00
CA HIS A 99 -2.98 7.42 6.79
C HIS A 99 -2.42 6.32 5.90
N CYS A 100 -1.72 5.33 6.47
CA CYS A 100 -1.25 4.13 5.74
C CYS A 100 -0.28 4.40 4.58
N THR A 101 0.48 5.49 4.66
CA THR A 101 1.41 5.89 3.59
C THR A 101 2.48 4.85 3.30
N ASN A 102 2.98 4.10 4.29
CA ASN A 102 3.98 3.07 4.06
C ASN A 102 3.35 1.83 3.42
N LEU A 103 2.19 1.41 3.91
CA LEU A 103 1.41 0.32 3.32
C LEU A 103 1.05 0.61 1.86
N PHE A 104 0.63 1.84 1.54
CA PHE A 104 0.32 2.22 0.16
C PHE A 104 1.56 2.31 -0.72
N ALA A 105 2.67 2.81 -0.20
CA ALA A 105 3.92 2.81 -0.94
C ALA A 105 4.45 1.39 -1.18
N PHE A 106 4.25 0.46 -0.24
CA PHE A 106 4.50 -0.98 -0.43
C PHE A 106 3.64 -1.58 -1.55
N LEU A 107 2.32 -1.34 -1.53
CA LEU A 107 1.40 -1.81 -2.57
C LEU A 107 1.76 -1.22 -3.95
N SER A 108 2.11 0.06 -4.00
CA SER A 108 2.56 0.72 -5.22
C SER A 108 3.88 0.12 -5.74
N GLN A 109 4.82 -0.22 -4.84
CA GLN A 109 6.08 -0.83 -5.24
C GLN A 109 5.88 -2.24 -5.79
N MET A 110 5.01 -3.07 -5.20
CA MET A 110 4.66 -4.38 -5.78
C MET A 110 4.04 -4.26 -7.17
N HIS A 111 3.20 -3.24 -7.38
CA HIS A 111 2.62 -2.99 -8.71
C HIS A 111 3.67 -2.51 -9.72
N GLN A 112 4.54 -1.58 -9.33
CA GLN A 112 5.64 -1.08 -10.17
C GLN A 112 6.62 -2.18 -10.57
N ASP A 113 6.91 -3.06 -9.63
CA ASP A 113 7.79 -4.20 -9.83
C ASP A 113 7.15 -5.30 -10.71
N SER A 114 5.85 -5.15 -11.01
CA SER A 114 5.07 -6.10 -11.81
C SER A 114 5.06 -7.50 -11.19
N VAL A 115 4.88 -7.54 -9.86
CA VAL A 115 4.70 -8.80 -9.12
C VAL A 115 3.56 -9.59 -9.75
N ASP A 116 3.81 -10.87 -10.03
CA ASP A 116 2.87 -11.74 -10.73
C ASP A 116 1.77 -12.25 -9.78
N PHE A 117 0.56 -11.71 -9.92
CA PHE A 117 -0.63 -12.24 -9.25
C PHE A 117 -1.56 -12.96 -10.24
N THR A 118 -1.03 -13.52 -11.34
CA THR A 118 -1.87 -14.11 -12.39
C THR A 118 -2.66 -15.34 -11.94
N HIS A 119 -2.23 -15.99 -10.86
CA HIS A 119 -2.95 -17.07 -10.19
C HIS A 119 -4.19 -16.60 -9.43
N ASP A 120 -4.29 -15.30 -9.11
CA ASP A 120 -5.42 -14.70 -8.41
C ASP A 120 -5.92 -13.44 -9.17
N PRO A 121 -6.84 -13.61 -10.16
CA PRO A 121 -7.27 -12.53 -11.02
C PRO A 121 -8.03 -11.41 -10.28
N GLU A 122 -8.68 -11.73 -9.15
CA GLU A 122 -9.35 -10.75 -8.30
C GLU A 122 -8.31 -9.87 -7.60
N LEU A 123 -7.30 -10.48 -6.99
CA LEU A 123 -6.19 -9.75 -6.36
C LEU A 123 -5.44 -8.89 -7.38
N GLN A 124 -5.14 -9.42 -8.57
CA GLN A 124 -4.51 -8.66 -9.66
C GLN A 124 -5.39 -7.45 -10.06
N SER A 125 -6.70 -7.64 -10.23
CA SER A 125 -7.60 -6.55 -10.62
C SER A 125 -7.65 -5.46 -9.55
N THR A 126 -7.80 -5.85 -8.28
CA THR A 126 -7.85 -4.89 -7.17
C THR A 126 -6.52 -4.18 -6.98
N MET A 127 -5.39 -4.87 -7.12
CA MET A 127 -4.07 -4.24 -7.10
C MET A 127 -3.93 -3.14 -8.16
N ASN A 128 -4.46 -3.38 -9.38
CA ASN A 128 -4.48 -2.35 -10.43
C ASN A 128 -5.40 -1.17 -10.06
N ASN A 129 -6.57 -1.44 -9.47
CA ASN A 129 -7.52 -0.40 -9.06
C ASN A 129 -7.01 0.46 -7.91
N ILE A 130 -6.34 -0.11 -6.91
CA ILE A 130 -5.78 0.66 -5.79
C ILE A 130 -4.55 1.44 -6.22
N SER A 131 -3.73 0.91 -7.14
CA SER A 131 -2.52 1.58 -7.63
C SER A 131 -2.81 2.89 -8.35
N VAL A 132 -4.00 3.05 -8.92
CA VAL A 132 -4.44 4.35 -9.49
C VAL A 132 -4.97 5.34 -8.45
N GLN A 133 -5.35 4.86 -7.26
CA GLN A 133 -5.81 5.72 -6.15
C GLN A 133 -4.68 6.17 -5.25
N ILE A 134 -3.63 5.35 -5.11
CA ILE A 134 -2.44 5.70 -4.35
C ILE A 134 -1.74 6.79 -5.15
N PRO A 135 -1.66 8.04 -4.63
CA PRO A 135 -0.93 9.09 -5.31
C PRO A 135 0.49 8.56 -5.45
N SER A 136 0.92 8.31 -6.69
CA SER A 136 2.31 7.99 -6.94
C SER A 136 3.09 9.11 -6.30
N HIS A 137 3.89 8.81 -5.27
CA HIS A 137 4.90 9.73 -4.75
C HIS A 137 6.00 9.89 -5.82
N HIS A 138 5.59 10.22 -7.04
CA HIS A 138 6.39 10.90 -8.00
C HIS A 138 6.62 12.26 -7.37
N SER A 139 7.79 12.40 -6.76
CA SER A 139 8.35 13.64 -6.27
C SER A 139 7.81 14.80 -7.10
N SER A 140 6.87 15.55 -6.53
CA SER A 140 6.49 16.86 -7.02
C SER A 140 7.68 17.78 -6.77
N SER A 141 8.70 17.60 -7.60
CA SER A 141 9.73 18.59 -7.83
C SER A 141 9.09 19.78 -8.54
N PHE A 142 8.39 20.63 -7.77
CA PHE A 142 8.09 22.00 -8.16
C PHE A 142 9.13 22.89 -7.49
N PRO A 143 9.79 23.86 -8.18
CA PRO A 143 9.08 24.91 -8.92
C PRO A 143 9.78 25.44 -10.19
N GLY A 144 9.01 26.10 -11.08
CA GLY A 144 9.51 27.24 -11.84
C GLY A 144 9.81 27.03 -13.33
N ILE A 145 8.77 27.06 -14.16
CA ILE A 145 8.82 27.85 -15.41
C ILE A 145 7.48 28.60 -15.45
N GLY A 146 7.45 29.77 -14.82
CA GLY A 146 6.44 30.77 -15.15
C GLY A 146 6.62 31.20 -16.61
N PRO A 147 5.54 31.54 -17.33
CA PRO A 147 5.63 32.03 -18.69
C PRO A 147 6.18 33.46 -18.70
N GLU A 148 6.54 33.92 -19.90
CA GLU A 148 6.72 35.35 -20.23
C GLU A 148 8.13 35.93 -20.02
N VAL A 149 8.95 35.83 -21.07
CA VAL A 149 9.84 36.94 -21.46
C VAL A 149 9.20 37.64 -22.65
N ALA A 150 8.31 38.58 -22.35
CA ALA A 150 8.03 39.72 -23.21
C ALA A 150 8.86 40.91 -22.68
N GLU A 151 9.35 41.74 -23.61
CA GLU A 151 9.98 43.06 -23.40
C GLU A 151 11.46 43.00 -22.94
N LEU A 152 12.47 43.57 -23.63
CA LEU A 152 12.60 44.59 -24.68
C LEU A 152 13.82 44.29 -25.57
#